data_AF-A0A4P0YI18-F1
#
_entry.id   AF-A0A4P0YI18-F1
#
_cell.length_a   1.000
_cell.length_b   1.000
_cell.length_c   1.000
_cell.angle_alpha   90.00
_cell.angle_beta   90.00
_cell.angle_gamma   90.00
#
_symmetry.space_group_name_H-M   'P 1'
#
loop_
_entity.id
_entity.type
_entity.pdbx_description
1 polymer ?
#
loop_
_entity_poly.entity_id
_entity_poly.type
_entity_poly.pdbx_seq_one_letter_code
_entity_poly.pdbx_strand_id
1 'polypeptide(L)'
;MENALTANNKQIDAVVASNDATAGGAIQALTAQGCGKVAISGQDADLAGVKAHYFRYQTMTVYKPITTLATNAAEIAVELGNDKQPRPIPR
;
A
#
# COMPACT_ATOMS: atom_id res chain seq x y z
N MET A 1 13.58 -6.05 0.60
CA MET A 1 12.97 -7.29 1.17
C MET A 1 14.03 -8.40 1.27
N GLU A 2 14.94 -8.47 0.30
CA GLU A 2 16.02 -9.45 0.21
C GLU A 2 16.86 -9.56 1.48
N ASN A 3 17.29 -8.43 2.06
CA ASN A 3 18.07 -8.44 3.30
C ASN A 3 17.32 -9.10 4.47
N ALA A 4 16.00 -8.87 4.58
CA ALA A 4 15.18 -9.50 5.60
C ALA A 4 15.07 -11.01 5.35
N LEU A 5 14.94 -11.45 4.09
CA LEU A 5 14.92 -12.86 3.74
C LEU A 5 16.25 -13.55 4.05
N THR A 6 17.38 -12.92 3.73
CA THR A 6 18.71 -13.45 4.08
C THR A 6 18.89 -13.54 5.59
N ALA A 7 18.55 -12.47 6.32
CA ALA A 7 18.72 -12.42 7.78
C ALA A 7 17.84 -13.44 8.52
N ASN A 8 16.68 -13.80 7.97
CA ASN A 8 15.73 -14.72 8.59
C ASN A 8 15.71 -16.11 7.93
N ASN A 9 16.73 -16.46 7.15
CA ASN A 9 16.81 -17.76 6.44
C ASN A 9 15.53 -18.09 5.65
N LYS A 10 14.95 -17.08 4.99
CA LYS A 10 13.69 -17.12 4.23
C LYS A 10 12.43 -17.47 5.05
N GLN A 11 12.52 -17.48 6.38
CA GLN A 11 11.39 -17.70 7.29
C GLN A 11 10.77 -16.34 7.64
N ILE A 12 9.73 -15.97 6.89
CA ILE A 12 8.92 -14.76 7.15
C ILE A 12 7.47 -15.21 7.20
N ASP A 13 6.79 -14.99 8.32
CA ASP A 13 5.37 -15.34 8.47
C ASP A 13 4.45 -14.26 7.86
N ALA A 14 4.86 -12.99 7.98
CA ALA A 14 4.09 -11.86 7.51
C ALA A 14 4.95 -10.67 7.08
N VAL A 15 4.40 -9.85 6.18
CA VAL A 15 4.92 -8.54 5.78
C VAL A 15 3.83 -7.50 6.03
N VAL A 16 4.12 -6.55 6.90
CA VAL A 16 3.26 -5.39 7.15
C VAL A 16 3.72 -4.25 6.24
N ALA A 17 3.11 -4.13 5.05
CA ALA A 17 3.45 -3.07 4.11
C ALA A 17 2.59 -1.81 4.34
N SER A 18 3.23 -0.65 4.28
CA SER A 18 2.58 0.66 4.50
C SER A 18 1.67 1.09 3.35
N ASN A 19 1.81 0.48 2.17
CA ASN A 19 0.98 0.71 0.98
C ASN A 19 1.07 -0.48 0.01
N ASP A 20 0.20 -0.48 -1.01
CA ASP A 20 0.10 -1.58 -1.99
C ASP A 20 1.35 -1.68 -2.89
N ALA A 21 2.02 -0.57 -3.21
CA ALA A 21 3.26 -0.59 -3.97
C ALA A 21 4.40 -1.31 -3.20
N THR A 22 4.49 -1.06 -1.89
CA THR A 22 5.44 -1.73 -0.98
C THR A 22 5.10 -3.21 -0.86
N ALA A 23 3.81 -3.55 -0.78
CA ALA A 23 3.34 -4.94 -0.79
C ALA A 23 3.75 -5.64 -2.11
N GLY A 24 3.59 -4.97 -3.25
CA GLY A 24 4.00 -5.47 -4.56
C GLY A 24 5.50 -5.79 -4.63
N GLY A 25 6.35 -4.91 -4.10
CA GLY A 25 7.79 -5.18 -4.00
C GLY A 25 8.12 -6.39 -3.11
N ALA A 26 7.40 -6.55 -1.99
CA ALA A 26 7.56 -7.70 -1.12
C ALA A 26 7.13 -9.01 -1.81
N ILE A 27 6.00 -9.00 -2.52
CA ILE A 27 5.51 -10.14 -3.31
C ILE A 27 6.57 -10.58 -4.32
N GLN A 28 7.12 -9.65 -5.10
CA GLN A 28 8.15 -9.96 -6.10
C GLN A 28 9.38 -10.64 -5.48
N ALA A 29 9.91 -10.09 -4.38
CA ALA A 29 11.07 -10.65 -3.71
C ALA A 29 10.80 -12.04 -3.09
N LEU A 30 9.62 -12.23 -2.48
CA LEU A 30 9.19 -13.52 -1.93
C LEU A 30 9.03 -14.58 -3.03
N THR A 31 8.41 -14.22 -4.15
CA THR A 31 8.27 -15.11 -5.32
C THR A 31 9.62 -15.47 -5.91
N ALA A 32 10.52 -14.50 -6.09
CA ALA A 32 11.86 -14.74 -6.65
C ALA A 32 12.72 -15.68 -5.78
N GLN A 33 12.48 -15.69 -4.46
CA GLN A 33 13.22 -16.53 -3.51
C GLN A 33 12.58 -17.89 -3.26
N GLY A 34 11.43 -18.18 -3.90
CA GLY A 34 10.68 -19.42 -3.72
C GLY A 34 10.03 -19.55 -2.33
N CYS A 35 9.72 -18.42 -1.68
CA CYS A 35 9.06 -18.44 -0.38
C CYS A 35 7.62 -18.94 -0.53
N GLY A 36 7.13 -19.66 0.50
CA GLY A 36 5.75 -20.14 0.56
C GLY A 36 4.73 -19.03 0.76
N LYS A 37 3.51 -19.39 1.18
CA LYS A 37 2.48 -18.41 1.53
C LYS A 37 2.94 -17.57 2.73
N VAL A 38 3.06 -16.26 2.52
CA VAL A 38 3.33 -15.24 3.53
C VAL A 38 2.12 -14.31 3.60
N ALA A 39 1.69 -13.92 4.80
CA ALA A 39 0.61 -12.94 4.94
C ALA A 39 1.14 -11.53 4.61
N ILE A 40 0.48 -10.79 3.71
CA ILE A 40 0.96 -9.47 3.25
C ILE A 40 -0.16 -8.45 3.32
N SER A 41 0.05 -7.35 4.04
CA SER A 41 -0.87 -6.20 4.07
C SER A 41 -0.51 -5.16 3.02
N GLY A 42 -1.47 -4.28 2.71
CA GLY A 42 -1.32 -3.01 1.99
C GLY A 42 -2.40 -2.01 2.46
N GLN A 43 -2.53 -0.82 1.87
CA GLN A 43 -3.33 0.26 2.48
C GLN A 43 -4.10 1.17 1.52
N ASP A 44 -3.93 1.03 0.21
CA ASP A 44 -4.40 2.06 -0.73
C ASP A 44 -5.61 1.61 -1.55
N ALA A 45 -5.89 0.29 -1.57
CA ALA A 45 -6.84 -0.33 -2.46
C ALA A 45 -6.65 0.11 -3.92
N ASP A 46 -5.39 0.26 -4.35
CA ASP A 46 -5.11 0.54 -5.75
C ASP A 46 -5.47 -0.68 -6.61
N LEU A 47 -5.63 -0.48 -7.93
CA LEU A 47 -6.09 -1.55 -8.81
C LEU A 47 -5.15 -2.77 -8.79
N ALA A 48 -3.84 -2.56 -8.63
CA ALA A 48 -2.86 -3.64 -8.57
C ALA A 48 -2.98 -4.42 -7.25
N GLY A 49 -3.11 -3.73 -6.12
CA GLY A 49 -3.35 -4.29 -4.79
C GLY A 49 -4.66 -5.05 -4.69
N VAL A 50 -5.74 -4.52 -5.27
CA VAL A 50 -7.05 -5.22 -5.34
C VAL A 50 -6.94 -6.50 -6.18
N LYS A 51 -6.26 -6.46 -7.33
CA LYS A 51 -6.00 -7.66 -8.14
C LYS A 51 -5.12 -8.66 -7.38
N ALA A 52 -4.06 -8.20 -6.72
CA ALA A 52 -3.19 -9.04 -5.91
C ALA A 52 -3.96 -9.71 -4.76
N HIS A 53 -4.91 -8.98 -4.14
CA HIS A 53 -5.82 -9.54 -3.15
C HIS A 53 -6.73 -10.61 -3.74
N TYR A 54 -7.34 -10.34 -4.89
CA TYR A 54 -8.20 -11.28 -5.61
C TYR A 54 -7.46 -12.59 -5.93
N PHE A 55 -6.22 -12.49 -6.43
CA PHE A 55 -5.37 -13.65 -6.74
C PHE A 55 -4.65 -14.25 -5.52
N ARG A 56 -4.93 -13.75 -4.30
CA ARG A 56 -4.36 -14.24 -3.04
C ARG A 56 -2.84 -14.06 -2.88
N TYR A 57 -2.22 -13.19 -3.68
CA TYR A 57 -0.83 -12.77 -3.48
C TYR A 57 -0.70 -11.76 -2.32
N GLN A 58 -1.72 -10.93 -2.13
CA GLN A 58 -1.81 -9.99 -1.02
C GLN A 58 -2.97 -10.39 -0.11
N THR A 59 -2.76 -10.43 1.20
CA THR A 59 -3.79 -10.89 2.15
C THR A 59 -4.90 -9.89 2.30
N MET A 60 -4.58 -8.60 2.32
CA MET A 60 -5.53 -7.52 2.50
C MET A 60 -5.00 -6.21 1.94
N THR A 61 -5.91 -5.30 1.62
CA THR A 61 -5.65 -3.86 1.42
C THR A 61 -6.76 -3.07 2.10
N VAL A 62 -6.55 -1.79 2.38
CA VAL A 62 -7.54 -0.94 3.05
C VAL A 62 -8.13 0.03 2.04
N TYR A 63 -9.44 -0.06 1.82
CA TYR A 63 -10.14 0.94 1.04
C TYR A 63 -10.34 2.22 1.86
N LYS A 64 -10.03 3.35 1.25
CA LYS A 64 -10.32 4.70 1.75
C LYS A 64 -11.25 5.39 0.75
N PRO A 65 -12.01 6.44 1.12
CA PRO A 65 -12.83 7.19 0.16
C PRO A 65 -11.93 8.01 -0.79
N ILE A 66 -11.32 7.33 -1.78
CA ILE A 66 -10.26 7.86 -2.65
C ILE A 66 -10.72 9.15 -3.33
N THR A 67 -11.92 9.16 -3.90
CA THR A 67 -12.48 10.34 -4.57
C THR A 67 -12.53 11.53 -3.63
N THR A 68 -13.10 11.36 -2.43
CA THR A 68 -13.19 12.43 -1.43
C THR A 68 -11.81 12.92 -1.01
N LEU A 69 -10.87 12.02 -0.74
CA LEU A 69 -9.51 12.40 -0.34
C LEU A 69 -8.77 13.13 -1.46
N ALA A 70 -8.87 12.65 -2.70
CA ALA A 70 -8.23 13.26 -3.85
C ALA A 70 -8.80 14.64 -4.18
N THR A 71 -10.13 14.78 -4.17
CA THR A 71 -10.81 16.08 -4.36
C THR A 71 -10.37 17.07 -3.28
N ASN A 72 -10.43 16.69 -2.01
CA ASN A 72 -10.03 17.58 -0.91
C ASN A 72 -8.55 17.97 -1.00
N ALA A 73 -7.66 17.03 -1.34
CA ALA A 73 -6.23 17.32 -1.50
C ALA A 73 -5.97 18.30 -2.66
N ALA A 74 -6.68 18.14 -3.79
CA ALA A 74 -6.57 19.05 -4.93
C ALA A 74 -7.09 20.46 -4.59
N GLU A 75 -8.23 20.56 -3.89
CA GLU A 75 -8.78 21.85 -3.44
C GLU A 75 -7.80 22.58 -2.51
N ILE A 76 -7.22 21.88 -1.53
CA ILE A 76 -6.23 22.43 -0.60
C ILE A 76 -4.98 22.91 -1.36
N ALA A 77 -4.49 22.13 -2.34
CA ALA A 77 -3.33 22.52 -3.14
C ALA A 77 -3.58 23.80 -3.95
N VAL A 78 -4.79 23.94 -4.54
CA VAL A 78 -5.19 25.16 -5.27
C VAL A 78 -5.34 26.36 -4.32
N GLU A 79 -5.88 26.17 -3.13
CA GLU A 79 -5.99 27.24 -2.12
C GLU A 79 -4.60 27.73 -1.69
N LEU A 80 -3.69 26.81 -1.36
CA LEU A 80 -2.30 27.13 -1.02
C LEU A 80 -1.58 27.84 -2.17
N GLY A 81 -1.75 27.37 -3.40
CA GLY A 81 -1.13 27.96 -4.59
C GLY A 81 -1.63 29.38 -4.92
N ASN A 82 -2.74 29.80 -4.33
CA ASN A 82 -3.29 31.16 -4.43
C ASN A 82 -3.08 31.98 -3.14
N ASP A 83 -2.11 31.59 -2.29
CA ASP A 83 -1.82 32.21 -0.99
C ASP A 83 -3.02 32.29 -0.03
N LYS A 84 -3.98 31.37 -0.17
CA LYS A 84 -5.13 31.26 0.74
C LYS A 84 -4.84 30.24 1.84
N GLN A 85 -5.37 30.52 3.04
CA GLN A 85 -5.41 29.51 4.09
C GLN A 85 -6.37 28.38 3.70
N PRO A 86 -5.94 27.11 3.73
CA PRO A 86 -6.79 26.00 3.33
C PRO A 86 -8.01 25.82 4.24
N ARG A 87 -9.15 25.49 3.65
CA ARG A 87 -10.36 25.17 4.41
C ARG A 87 -10.16 23.89 5.23
N PRO A 88 -10.73 23.80 6.45
CA PRO A 88 -10.72 22.57 7.23
C PRO A 88 -11.47 21.44 6.53
N ILE A 89 -10.91 20.23 6.54
CA ILE A 89 -11.58 19.04 6.03
C ILE A 89 -12.64 18.58 7.06
N PRO A 90 -13.93 18.44 6.69
CA PRO A 90 -14.95 17.88 7.56
C PRO A 90 -14.57 16.45 7.98
N ARG A 91 -14.77 16.14 9.27
CA ARG A 91 -14.54 14.78 9.82
C ARG A 91 -15.67 13.84 9.45
#